data_AF-A0A2A9DM59-F1
#
_entry.id   AF-A0A2A9DM59-F1
#
_cell.length_a   1.000
_cell.length_b   1.000
_cell.length_c   1.000
_cell.angle_alpha   90.00
_cell.angle_beta   90.00
_cell.angle_gamma   90.00
#
_symmetry.space_group_name_H-M   'P 1'
#
loop_
_entity.id
_entity.type
_entity.pdbx_description
1 polymer ?
#
loop_
_entity_poly.entity_id
_entity_poly.type
_entity_poly.pdbx_seq_one_letter_code
_entity_poly.pdbx_strand_id
1 'polypeptide(L)'
;MRLSVTTTALVLVVVVVLVAVVGWRGESEPAPSVAASPTETQPRLDDQRALGEFAENVQGSQLSYIDLRTGKRMGTATERYARPALSLSKLYIADYVLDHGDVGEQYAALEMIASSNDETAQELYDAYPEAIDETAIKYGLLSTRSGVDWGYSVTSTYDVVEFLTALIAEDPTHPILVAMARATPYAHDGYAQDYGTAIIPGALGTKWGWSNDLALNSSATFGEDFVVAAAVTGSADDLTALVRTQLRLD
;
A
#
# COMPACT_ATOMS: atom_id res chain seq x y z
N MET A 1 -45.54 -40.40 0.38
CA MET A 1 -45.80 -40.55 1.82
C MET A 1 -46.27 -41.98 2.11
N ARG A 2 -45.37 -42.88 2.51
CA ARG A 2 -45.71 -44.19 3.10
C ARG A 2 -44.67 -44.52 4.18
N LEU A 3 -45.19 -44.80 5.37
CA LEU A 3 -44.46 -45.01 6.62
C LEU A 3 -43.75 -46.37 6.69
N SER A 4 -42.76 -46.39 7.57
CA SER A 4 -41.95 -47.48 8.13
C SER A 4 -42.71 -48.69 8.67
N VAL A 5 -42.03 -49.85 8.67
CA VAL A 5 -42.12 -50.84 9.75
C VAL A 5 -40.73 -51.41 10.05
N THR A 6 -40.36 -51.35 11.32
CA THR A 6 -39.18 -51.92 12.00
C THR A 6 -39.43 -53.38 12.40
N THR A 7 -38.40 -54.25 12.39
CA THR A 7 -38.27 -55.32 13.39
C THR A 7 -36.81 -55.79 13.55
N THR A 8 -36.40 -55.86 14.81
CA THR A 8 -35.10 -56.24 15.39
C THR A 8 -34.93 -57.76 15.50
N ALA A 9 -33.71 -58.31 15.39
CA ALA A 9 -33.27 -59.44 16.22
C ALA A 9 -31.74 -59.59 16.24
N LEU A 10 -31.23 -59.72 17.46
CA LEU A 10 -29.85 -59.87 17.91
C LEU A 10 -29.50 -61.37 17.97
N VAL A 11 -28.32 -61.80 17.49
CA VAL A 11 -27.71 -63.07 17.93
C VAL A 11 -26.23 -62.83 18.24
N LEU A 12 -25.90 -63.13 19.49
CA LEU A 12 -24.61 -63.06 20.14
C LEU A 12 -23.93 -64.42 19.98
N VAL A 13 -22.69 -64.47 19.48
CA VAL A 13 -21.79 -65.62 19.69
C VAL A 13 -20.43 -65.09 20.11
N VAL A 14 -20.12 -65.35 21.38
CA VAL A 14 -18.81 -65.15 22.01
C VAL A 14 -17.96 -66.37 21.68
N VAL A 15 -16.78 -66.15 21.10
CA VAL A 15 -15.67 -67.10 21.17
C VAL A 15 -14.43 -66.33 21.61
N VAL A 16 -14.03 -66.58 22.86
CA VAL A 16 -12.78 -66.14 23.46
C VAL A 16 -11.71 -67.15 23.09
N VAL A 17 -10.63 -66.71 22.43
CA VAL A 17 -9.37 -67.43 22.38
C VAL A 17 -8.25 -66.47 22.75
N LEU A 18 -7.74 -66.67 23.97
CA LEU A 18 -6.53 -66.06 24.52
C LEU A 18 -5.33 -66.92 24.12
N VAL A 19 -4.35 -66.37 23.40
CA VAL A 19 -2.98 -66.93 23.38
C VAL A 19 -1.92 -65.82 23.35
N ALA A 20 -1.18 -65.79 24.45
CA ALA A 20 0.23 -65.47 24.68
C ALA A 20 0.89 -64.18 24.13
N VAL A 21 1.31 -63.38 25.11
CA VAL A 21 2.26 -62.27 25.08
C VAL A 21 3.68 -62.76 24.75
N VAL A 22 4.34 -62.18 23.74
CA VAL A 22 5.79 -61.91 23.70
C VAL A 22 6.01 -60.61 22.92
N GLY A 23 6.78 -59.69 23.51
CA GLY A 23 6.79 -58.27 23.15
C GLY A 23 7.66 -57.84 21.97
N TRP A 24 7.33 -56.67 21.43
CA TRP A 24 8.25 -55.70 20.84
C TRP A 24 7.57 -54.32 20.83
N ARG A 25 8.26 -53.27 21.31
CA ARG A 25 7.78 -51.89 21.39
C ARG A 25 7.73 -51.23 19.99
N GLY A 26 6.58 -50.65 19.65
CA GLY A 26 6.43 -49.67 18.57
C GLY A 26 5.33 -48.69 19.01
N GLU A 27 5.74 -47.48 19.38
CA GLU A 27 4.88 -46.46 19.99
C GLU A 27 3.83 -45.94 18.99
N SER A 28 2.63 -45.73 19.51
CA SER A 28 1.35 -45.45 18.85
C SER A 28 1.09 -43.98 18.51
N GLU A 29 0.54 -43.70 17.33
CA GLU A 29 -0.10 -42.41 16.99
C GLU A 29 -1.51 -42.29 17.60
N PRO A 30 -1.95 -41.11 18.05
CA PRO A 30 -3.36 -40.82 18.31
C PRO A 30 -4.00 -39.92 17.24
N ALA A 31 -5.29 -40.17 17.00
CA ALA A 31 -6.21 -39.49 16.07
C ALA A 31 -6.67 -38.08 16.57
N PRO A 32 -7.37 -37.27 15.74
CA PRO A 32 -7.35 -35.80 15.82
C PRO A 32 -8.37 -35.21 16.81
N SER A 33 -8.06 -34.02 17.33
CA SER A 33 -8.94 -33.19 18.15
C SER A 33 -9.08 -31.79 17.53
N VAL A 34 -10.33 -31.33 17.38
CA VAL A 34 -10.67 -29.97 16.97
C VAL A 34 -11.05 -29.18 18.24
N ALA A 35 -10.33 -28.09 18.53
CA ALA A 35 -10.87 -26.75 18.79
C ALA A 35 -9.85 -25.77 19.40
N ALA A 36 -9.81 -24.57 18.80
CA ALA A 36 -9.65 -23.22 19.39
C ALA A 36 -8.48 -22.37 18.85
N SER A 37 -8.81 -21.36 18.03
CA SER A 37 -8.10 -20.06 17.94
C SER A 37 -8.31 -19.30 19.27
N PRO A 38 -7.47 -18.30 19.67
CA PRO A 38 -6.77 -17.31 18.83
C PRO A 38 -5.31 -17.04 19.24
N THR A 39 -4.58 -16.24 18.46
CA THR A 39 -3.74 -15.08 18.91
C THR A 39 -2.72 -14.72 17.82
N GLU A 40 -2.92 -13.52 17.25
CA GLU A 40 -1.88 -12.56 16.86
C GLU A 40 -0.67 -13.10 16.08
N THR A 41 -0.75 -13.02 14.76
CA THR A 41 0.38 -13.27 13.85
C THR A 41 1.50 -12.28 14.17
N GLN A 42 2.50 -12.71 14.95
CA GLN A 42 3.77 -12.00 14.98
C GLN A 42 4.38 -12.02 13.56
N PRO A 43 4.94 -10.90 13.07
CA PRO A 43 5.62 -10.90 11.78
C PRO A 43 6.73 -11.95 11.78
N ARG A 44 6.88 -12.66 10.67
CA ARG A 44 7.93 -13.66 10.52
C ARG A 44 9.27 -12.91 10.64
N LEU A 45 10.27 -13.51 11.30
CA LEU A 45 11.60 -12.88 11.49
C LEU A 45 12.23 -12.40 10.16
N ASP A 46 11.85 -13.02 9.04
CA ASP A 46 12.26 -12.64 7.70
C ASP A 46 11.62 -11.31 7.23
N ASP A 47 10.37 -11.04 7.64
CA ASP A 47 9.67 -9.78 7.35
C ASP A 47 10.30 -8.63 8.13
N GLN A 48 10.66 -8.85 9.40
CA GLN A 48 11.37 -7.84 10.20
C GLN A 48 12.77 -7.52 9.67
N ARG A 49 13.46 -8.52 9.12
CA ARG A 49 14.76 -8.33 8.48
C ARG A 49 14.62 -7.60 7.13
N ALA A 50 13.60 -7.93 6.34
CA ALA A 50 13.28 -7.19 5.13
C ALA A 50 12.95 -5.72 5.45
N LEU A 51 12.18 -5.45 6.52
CA LEU A 51 11.88 -4.09 7.01
C LEU A 51 13.14 -3.36 7.50
N GLY A 52 14.06 -4.06 8.16
CA GLY A 52 15.33 -3.51 8.61
C GLY A 52 16.30 -3.14 7.47
N GLU A 53 16.37 -3.97 6.42
CA GLU A 53 17.15 -3.70 5.20
C GLU A 53 16.47 -2.64 4.30
N PHE A 54 15.13 -2.54 4.32
CA PHE A 54 14.33 -1.54 3.59
C PHE A 54 14.51 -0.11 4.13
N ALA A 55 14.86 0.02 5.40
CA ALA A 55 15.01 1.28 6.11
C ALA A 55 16.45 1.83 6.13
N GLU A 56 17.42 1.20 5.45
CA GLU A 56 18.85 1.52 5.63
C GLU A 56 19.24 2.94 5.26
N ASN A 57 18.37 3.71 4.59
CA ASN A 57 18.59 5.13 4.35
C ASN A 57 17.33 5.98 4.49
N VAL A 58 16.41 5.77 5.45
CA VAL A 58 15.28 6.72 5.66
C VAL A 58 15.72 8.10 6.17
N GLN A 59 17.01 8.31 6.37
CA GLN A 59 17.54 9.59 6.82
C GLN A 59 17.68 10.59 5.67
N GLY A 60 17.32 11.85 5.94
CA GLY A 60 17.41 12.95 4.99
C GLY A 60 16.11 13.21 4.22
N SER A 61 15.73 14.47 4.15
CA SER A 61 14.58 14.98 3.41
C SER A 61 14.74 14.80 1.90
N GLN A 62 13.64 14.58 1.20
CA GLN A 62 13.57 14.51 -0.25
C GLN A 62 12.65 15.60 -0.79
N LEU A 63 13.05 16.21 -1.90
CA LEU A 63 12.18 17.04 -2.72
C LEU A 63 12.58 16.89 -4.17
N SER A 64 11.60 16.78 -5.05
CA SER A 64 11.74 16.89 -6.50
C SER A 64 10.71 17.89 -7.01
N TYR A 65 11.11 18.71 -7.96
CA TYR A 65 10.29 19.74 -8.60
C TYR A 65 10.62 19.78 -10.10
N ILE A 66 9.60 19.95 -10.93
CA ILE A 66 9.73 20.26 -12.35
C ILE A 66 8.85 21.46 -12.72
N ASP A 67 9.42 22.42 -13.44
CA ASP A 67 8.67 23.45 -14.16
C ASP A 67 8.27 22.87 -15.53
N LEU A 68 6.98 22.64 -15.75
CA LEU A 68 6.44 21.99 -16.94
C LEU A 68 6.60 22.83 -18.21
N ARG A 69 6.66 24.15 -18.08
CA ARG A 69 6.83 25.07 -19.24
C ARG A 69 8.23 25.00 -19.82
N THR A 70 9.22 24.76 -18.98
CA THR A 70 10.64 24.81 -19.35
C THR A 70 11.36 23.47 -19.28
N GLY A 71 10.76 22.47 -18.64
CA GLY A 71 11.38 21.18 -18.34
C GLY A 71 12.50 21.25 -17.30
N LYS A 72 12.70 22.40 -16.65
CA LYS A 72 13.76 22.56 -15.64
C LYS A 72 13.39 21.81 -14.37
N ARG A 73 14.34 21.01 -13.89
CA ARG A 73 14.22 20.23 -12.66
C ARG A 73 15.05 20.81 -11.52
N MET A 74 14.56 20.63 -10.31
CA MET A 74 15.24 20.94 -9.07
C MET A 74 14.92 19.84 -8.07
N GLY A 75 15.90 19.45 -7.26
CA GLY A 75 15.66 18.47 -6.21
C GLY A 75 16.81 18.37 -5.23
N THR A 76 16.56 17.64 -4.14
CA THR A 76 17.60 17.34 -3.15
C THR A 76 18.55 16.27 -3.69
N ALA A 77 19.76 16.17 -3.13
CA ALA A 77 20.74 15.15 -3.53
C ALA A 77 20.23 13.70 -3.31
N THR A 78 19.22 13.53 -2.46
CA THR A 78 18.61 12.26 -2.08
C THR A 78 17.36 11.94 -2.89
N GLU A 79 16.91 12.79 -3.81
CA GLU A 79 15.57 12.74 -4.43
C GLU A 79 15.22 11.43 -5.16
N ARG A 80 16.25 10.65 -5.53
CA ARG A 80 16.11 9.37 -6.25
C ARG A 80 16.18 8.16 -5.33
N TYR A 81 16.46 8.32 -4.04
CA TYR A 81 16.56 7.17 -3.14
C TYR A 81 15.18 6.61 -2.83
N ALA A 82 15.05 5.28 -2.86
CA ALA A 82 13.83 4.60 -2.45
C ALA A 82 13.53 4.89 -0.97
N ARG A 83 12.30 5.30 -0.67
CA ARG A 83 11.71 5.54 0.66
C ARG A 83 10.32 4.94 0.74
N PRO A 84 9.79 4.65 1.93
CA PRO A 84 8.41 4.20 2.08
C PRO A 84 7.46 5.09 1.27
N ALA A 85 6.67 4.48 0.39
CA ALA A 85 5.74 5.21 -0.47
C ALA A 85 4.52 5.70 0.30
N LEU A 86 4.17 5.04 1.41
CA LEU A 86 3.00 5.39 2.24
C LEU A 86 1.75 5.47 1.35
N SER A 87 0.81 6.37 1.65
CA SER A 87 -0.37 6.57 0.80
C SER A 87 -0.10 7.19 -0.58
N LEU A 88 1.15 7.47 -0.97
CA LEU A 88 1.46 7.79 -2.37
C LEU A 88 1.37 6.56 -3.27
N SER A 89 1.59 5.35 -2.76
CA SER A 89 1.51 4.12 -3.57
C SER A 89 0.11 3.85 -4.13
N LYS A 90 -0.93 4.39 -3.49
CA LYS A 90 -2.31 4.37 -3.99
C LYS A 90 -2.45 4.95 -5.38
N LEU A 91 -1.58 5.91 -5.76
CA LEU A 91 -1.53 6.46 -7.13
C LEU A 91 -1.18 5.38 -8.16
N TYR A 92 -0.23 4.50 -7.81
CA TYR A 92 0.19 3.40 -8.68
C TYR A 92 -0.83 2.28 -8.73
N ILE A 93 -1.45 1.96 -7.59
CA ILE A 93 -2.58 1.02 -7.56
C ILE A 93 -3.70 1.52 -8.47
N ALA A 94 -4.06 2.80 -8.37
CA ALA A 94 -5.14 3.37 -9.17
C ALA A 94 -4.83 3.35 -10.67
N ASP A 95 -3.59 3.63 -11.08
CA ASP A 95 -3.20 3.56 -12.49
C ASP A 95 -3.42 2.18 -13.09
N TYR A 96 -2.92 1.14 -12.41
CA TYR A 96 -3.13 -0.23 -12.84
C TYR A 96 -4.62 -0.60 -12.88
N VAL A 97 -5.38 -0.25 -11.84
CA VAL A 97 -6.82 -0.57 -11.78
C VAL A 97 -7.62 0.14 -12.87
N LEU A 98 -7.20 1.32 -13.33
CA LEU A 98 -7.85 2.00 -14.46
C LEU A 98 -7.71 1.22 -15.78
N ASP A 99 -6.60 0.51 -15.96
CA ASP A 99 -6.34 -0.30 -17.16
C ASP A 99 -6.93 -1.72 -17.08
N HIS A 100 -7.02 -2.28 -15.87
CA HIS A 100 -7.27 -3.71 -15.64
C HIS A 100 -8.54 -4.03 -14.86
N GLY A 101 -9.01 -3.11 -14.02
CA GLY A 101 -10.15 -3.31 -13.14
C GLY A 101 -11.50 -3.19 -13.85
N ASP A 102 -12.53 -3.72 -13.20
CA ASP A 102 -13.90 -3.45 -13.63
C ASP A 102 -14.33 -2.01 -13.29
N VAL A 103 -15.46 -1.57 -13.86
CA VAL A 103 -15.94 -0.20 -13.66
C VAL A 103 -16.12 0.17 -12.18
N GLY A 104 -16.55 -0.78 -11.34
CA GLY A 104 -16.70 -0.57 -9.90
C GLY A 104 -15.36 -0.36 -9.21
N GLU A 105 -14.37 -1.21 -9.53
CA GLU A 105 -13.00 -1.09 -9.02
C GLU A 105 -12.33 0.20 -9.47
N GLN A 106 -12.56 0.62 -10.72
CA GLN A 106 -12.08 1.90 -11.24
C GLN A 106 -12.62 3.09 -10.44
N TYR A 107 -13.93 3.12 -10.15
CA TYR A 107 -14.49 4.15 -9.28
C TYR A 107 -13.93 4.09 -7.86
N ALA A 108 -13.79 2.88 -7.30
CA ALA A 108 -13.21 2.68 -5.97
C ALA A 108 -11.76 3.20 -5.90
N ALA A 109 -10.96 2.95 -6.94
CA ALA A 109 -9.59 3.43 -7.05
C ALA A 109 -9.51 4.96 -7.09
N LEU A 110 -10.40 5.62 -7.81
CA LEU A 110 -10.44 7.08 -7.87
C LEU A 110 -10.91 7.71 -6.55
N GLU A 111 -11.93 7.14 -5.91
CA GLU A 111 -12.37 7.59 -4.59
C GLU A 111 -11.27 7.35 -3.53
N MET A 112 -10.56 6.22 -3.61
CA MET A 112 -9.40 5.91 -2.75
C MET A 112 -8.32 7.00 -2.83
N ILE A 113 -8.04 7.57 -4.00
CA ILE A 113 -7.09 8.67 -4.12
C ILE A 113 -7.58 9.89 -3.33
N ALA A 114 -8.85 10.26 -3.50
CA ALA A 114 -9.42 11.47 -2.90
C ALA A 114 -9.53 11.37 -1.37
N SER A 115 -10.04 10.25 -0.86
CA SER A 115 -10.25 10.03 0.58
C SER A 115 -9.07 9.36 1.27
N SER A 116 -8.03 8.98 0.54
CA SER A 116 -6.88 8.20 1.04
C SER A 116 -7.30 6.97 1.84
N ASN A 117 -8.28 6.20 1.35
CA ASN A 117 -8.82 5.04 2.08
C ASN A 117 -7.88 3.83 2.03
N ASP A 118 -7.42 3.37 3.20
CA ASP A 118 -6.52 2.21 3.33
C ASP A 118 -7.23 0.87 3.13
N GLU A 119 -8.51 0.75 3.50
CA GLU A 119 -9.30 -0.47 3.29
C GLU A 119 -9.47 -0.74 1.79
N THR A 120 -9.86 0.28 1.02
CA THR A 120 -9.96 0.16 -0.44
C THR A 120 -8.60 -0.11 -1.09
N ALA A 121 -7.51 0.47 -0.57
CA ALA A 121 -6.18 0.16 -1.06
C ALA A 121 -5.80 -1.30 -0.83
N GLN A 122 -6.14 -1.84 0.35
CA GLN A 122 -5.91 -3.24 0.65
C GLN A 122 -6.71 -4.14 -0.28
N GLU A 123 -8.01 -3.89 -0.46
CA GLU A 123 -8.87 -4.69 -1.32
C GLU A 123 -8.39 -4.70 -2.78
N LEU A 124 -8.04 -3.53 -3.32
CA LEU A 124 -7.54 -3.41 -4.68
C LEU A 124 -6.16 -4.04 -4.84
N TYR A 125 -5.27 -3.91 -3.86
CA TYR A 125 -3.96 -4.54 -3.92
C TYR A 125 -4.03 -6.06 -3.77
N ASP A 126 -4.94 -6.59 -2.95
CA ASP A 126 -5.17 -8.03 -2.82
C ASP A 126 -5.70 -8.63 -4.13
N ALA A 127 -6.52 -7.87 -4.86
CA ALA A 127 -6.99 -8.24 -6.20
C ALA A 127 -5.89 -8.14 -7.27
N TYR A 128 -5.01 -7.15 -7.14
CA TYR A 128 -3.96 -6.80 -8.11
C TYR A 128 -2.59 -6.61 -7.43
N PRO A 129 -1.96 -7.69 -6.91
CA PRO A 129 -0.72 -7.59 -6.15
C PRO A 129 0.50 -7.09 -6.97
N GLU A 130 0.42 -7.15 -8.30
CA GLU A 130 1.43 -6.63 -9.23
C GLU A 130 1.30 -5.13 -9.52
N ALA A 131 0.22 -4.47 -9.07
CA ALA A 131 -0.18 -3.15 -9.54
C ALA A 131 0.94 -2.08 -9.43
N ILE A 132 1.68 -2.09 -8.32
CA ILE A 132 2.76 -1.11 -8.08
C ILE A 132 3.95 -1.39 -9.00
N ASP A 133 4.36 -2.65 -9.14
CA ASP A 133 5.52 -3.03 -9.95
C ASP A 133 5.25 -2.85 -11.45
N GLU A 134 4.07 -3.23 -11.94
CA GLU A 134 3.67 -3.05 -13.33
C GLU A 134 3.52 -1.55 -13.69
N THR A 135 2.97 -0.74 -12.79
CA THR A 135 2.95 0.73 -12.98
C THR A 135 4.36 1.30 -12.99
N ALA A 136 5.24 0.83 -12.09
CA ALA A 136 6.64 1.26 -12.08
C ALA A 136 7.36 0.91 -13.39
N ILE A 137 7.09 -0.27 -13.96
CA ILE A 137 7.61 -0.67 -15.28
C ILE A 137 7.02 0.22 -16.39
N LYS A 138 5.70 0.43 -16.40
CA LYS A 138 4.97 1.27 -17.39
C LYS A 138 5.58 2.67 -17.50
N TYR A 139 5.94 3.30 -16.37
CA TYR A 139 6.47 4.66 -16.34
C TYR A 139 7.99 4.76 -16.11
N GLY A 140 8.70 3.64 -16.01
CA GLY A 140 10.16 3.62 -15.81
C GLY A 140 10.61 4.16 -14.44
N LEU A 141 9.84 3.90 -13.39
CA LEU A 141 10.04 4.39 -12.01
C LEU A 141 11.05 3.52 -11.25
N LEU A 142 12.34 3.80 -11.41
CA LEU A 142 13.42 2.88 -11.00
C LEU A 142 13.59 2.66 -9.50
N SER A 143 13.04 3.55 -8.67
CA SER A 143 13.08 3.45 -7.21
C SER A 143 11.74 3.00 -6.63
N THR A 144 10.76 2.72 -7.48
CA THR A 144 9.41 2.30 -7.11
C THR A 144 9.29 0.79 -7.24
N ARG A 145 8.80 0.15 -6.18
CA ARG A 145 8.52 -1.29 -6.15
C ARG A 145 7.59 -1.65 -5.00
N SER A 146 6.87 -2.76 -5.17
CA SER A 146 6.03 -3.35 -4.14
C SER A 146 6.83 -3.80 -2.92
N GLY A 147 6.13 -3.89 -1.77
CA GLY A 147 6.63 -4.50 -0.54
C GLY A 147 5.97 -5.84 -0.27
N VAL A 148 6.01 -6.30 1.00
CA VAL A 148 5.21 -7.45 1.45
C VAL A 148 3.70 -7.17 1.37
N ASP A 149 3.31 -5.90 1.44
CA ASP A 149 2.01 -5.35 1.11
C ASP A 149 2.17 -3.95 0.47
N TRP A 150 1.07 -3.30 0.11
CA TRP A 150 1.09 -1.97 -0.49
C TRP A 150 1.65 -0.88 0.44
N GLY A 151 1.44 -1.01 1.76
CA GLY A 151 1.88 -0.04 2.77
C GLY A 151 3.40 -0.07 2.99
N TYR A 152 4.01 -1.23 2.76
CA TYR A 152 5.46 -1.42 2.77
C TYR A 152 6.12 -1.26 1.39
N SER A 153 5.43 -0.72 0.39
CA SER A 153 6.07 -0.35 -0.89
C SER A 153 7.02 0.84 -0.74
N VAL A 154 7.91 1.02 -1.71
CA VAL A 154 8.80 2.19 -1.81
C VAL A 154 8.57 2.96 -3.10
N THR A 155 8.95 4.23 -3.07
CA THR A 155 9.10 5.13 -4.22
C THR A 155 10.22 6.14 -3.92
N SER A 156 10.50 7.03 -4.87
CA SER A 156 11.28 8.25 -4.62
C SER A 156 10.46 9.49 -4.97
N THR A 157 10.81 10.68 -4.46
CA THR A 157 10.14 11.92 -4.90
C THR A 157 10.34 12.17 -6.39
N TYR A 158 11.49 11.74 -6.93
CA TYR A 158 11.77 11.81 -8.35
C TYR A 158 10.77 10.98 -9.16
N ASP A 159 10.55 9.72 -8.78
CA ASP A 159 9.63 8.82 -9.46
C ASP A 159 8.18 9.32 -9.39
N VAL A 160 7.75 9.85 -8.25
CA VAL A 160 6.40 10.44 -8.12
C VAL A 160 6.23 11.64 -9.06
N VAL A 161 7.26 12.49 -9.18
CA VAL A 161 7.24 13.62 -10.14
C VAL A 161 7.21 13.13 -11.58
N GLU A 162 7.99 12.09 -11.93
CA GLU A 162 7.95 11.51 -13.28
C GLU A 162 6.58 10.92 -13.60
N PHE A 163 6.00 10.16 -12.68
CA PHE A 163 4.67 9.57 -12.83
C PHE A 163 3.61 10.64 -13.09
N LEU A 164 3.50 11.65 -12.23
CA LEU A 164 2.52 12.72 -12.40
C LEU A 164 2.78 13.56 -13.66
N THR A 165 4.04 13.79 -14.03
CA THR A 165 4.39 14.48 -15.28
C THR A 165 3.94 13.68 -16.50
N ALA A 166 4.10 12.36 -16.47
CA ALA A 166 3.65 11.48 -17.54
C ALA A 166 2.12 11.50 -17.67
N LEU A 167 1.38 11.41 -16.56
CA LEU A 167 -0.08 11.52 -16.58
C LEU A 167 -0.55 12.85 -17.19
N ILE A 168 0.06 13.97 -16.80
CA ILE A 168 -0.29 15.31 -17.34
C ILE A 168 0.00 15.39 -18.84
N ALA A 169 1.11 14.80 -19.30
CA ALA A 169 1.48 14.80 -20.70
C ALA A 169 0.57 13.90 -21.56
N GLU A 170 0.04 12.83 -20.98
CA GLU A 170 -0.93 11.93 -21.61
C GLU A 170 -2.31 12.58 -21.71
N ASP A 171 -2.87 13.02 -20.59
CA ASP A 171 -4.13 13.72 -20.50
C ASP A 171 -4.10 14.70 -19.30
N PRO A 172 -4.15 16.03 -19.52
CA PRO A 172 -4.20 16.98 -18.41
C PRO A 172 -5.47 16.83 -17.55
N THR A 173 -6.46 16.08 -18.01
CA THR A 173 -7.67 15.68 -17.26
C THR A 173 -7.69 14.21 -16.86
N HIS A 174 -6.52 13.55 -16.81
CA HIS A 174 -6.38 12.15 -16.42
C HIS A 174 -7.15 11.88 -15.11
N PRO A 175 -7.93 10.78 -15.01
CA PRO A 175 -8.81 10.52 -13.86
C PRO A 175 -8.11 10.61 -12.49
N ILE A 176 -6.86 10.14 -12.39
CA ILE A 176 -6.06 10.24 -11.16
C ILE A 176 -5.79 11.71 -10.77
N LEU A 177 -5.47 12.57 -11.74
CA LEU A 177 -5.25 14.00 -11.50
C LEU A 177 -6.54 14.68 -11.02
N VAL A 178 -7.67 14.32 -11.63
CA VAL A 178 -9.00 14.80 -11.19
C VAL A 178 -9.32 14.34 -9.77
N ALA A 179 -9.00 13.09 -9.42
CA ALA A 179 -9.21 12.58 -8.08
C ALA A 179 -8.32 13.28 -7.04
N MET A 180 -7.05 13.52 -7.35
CA MET A 180 -6.15 14.34 -6.53
C MET A 180 -6.66 15.77 -6.34
N ALA A 181 -7.24 16.38 -7.38
CA ALA A 181 -7.85 17.72 -7.30
C ALA A 181 -9.15 17.76 -6.47
N ARG A 182 -9.74 16.59 -6.21
CA ARG A 182 -10.95 16.42 -5.39
C ARG A 182 -10.68 15.80 -4.02
N ALA A 183 -9.42 15.81 -3.58
CA ALA A 183 -9.06 15.27 -2.29
C ALA A 183 -9.93 15.87 -1.17
N THR A 184 -10.39 15.00 -0.26
CA THR A 184 -11.20 15.43 0.88
C THR A 184 -10.32 16.16 1.89
N PRO A 185 -10.85 17.13 2.66
CA PRO A 185 -10.03 17.86 3.66
C PRO A 185 -9.39 16.95 4.72
N TYR A 186 -10.04 15.82 5.01
CA TYR A 186 -9.55 14.78 5.89
C TYR A 186 -9.58 13.45 5.16
N ALA A 187 -8.56 12.64 5.37
CA ALA A 187 -8.55 11.25 4.93
C ALA A 187 -9.59 10.41 5.68
N HIS A 188 -9.80 9.17 5.22
CA HIS A 188 -10.75 8.24 5.80
C HIS A 188 -10.47 7.95 7.30
N ASP A 189 -9.19 7.98 7.69
CA ASP A 189 -8.75 7.83 9.09
C ASP A 189 -8.85 9.12 9.92
N GLY A 190 -9.25 10.24 9.30
CA GLY A 190 -9.36 11.56 9.93
C GLY A 190 -8.10 12.42 9.89
N TYR A 191 -7.00 11.97 9.26
CA TYR A 191 -5.79 12.78 9.14
C TYR A 191 -5.98 13.93 8.15
N ALA A 192 -5.50 15.14 8.50
CA ALA A 192 -5.69 16.32 7.68
C ALA A 192 -4.88 16.26 6.38
N GLN A 193 -5.48 16.70 5.28
CA GLN A 193 -4.90 16.70 3.93
C GLN A 193 -4.66 18.14 3.44
N ASP A 194 -3.85 18.91 4.18
CA ASP A 194 -3.61 20.34 3.92
C ASP A 194 -2.16 20.81 4.15
N TYR A 195 -1.20 19.88 4.15
CA TYR A 195 0.21 20.15 4.48
C TYR A 195 1.19 19.88 3.31
N GLY A 196 2.47 20.17 3.53
CA GLY A 196 3.56 19.78 2.64
C GLY A 196 3.52 20.56 1.31
N THR A 197 3.45 19.87 0.18
CA THR A 197 3.41 20.51 -1.15
C THR A 197 2.05 21.15 -1.46
N ALA A 198 1.01 20.91 -0.66
CA ALA A 198 -0.31 21.49 -0.85
C ALA A 198 -0.35 23.02 -0.68
N ILE A 199 0.60 23.58 0.08
CA ILE A 199 0.62 25.01 0.38
C ILE A 199 1.14 25.87 -0.78
N ILE A 200 1.61 25.26 -1.86
CA ILE A 200 2.23 25.95 -2.98
C ILE A 200 1.14 26.72 -3.75
N PRO A 201 1.30 28.04 -3.98
CA PRO A 201 0.35 28.80 -4.78
C PRO A 201 0.15 28.18 -6.17
N GLY A 202 -1.11 28.00 -6.57
CA GLY A 202 -1.45 27.35 -7.83
C GLY A 202 -1.48 25.82 -7.79
N ALA A 203 -1.40 25.21 -6.60
CA ALA A 203 -1.72 23.79 -6.43
C ALA A 203 -3.15 23.49 -6.92
N LEU A 204 -3.29 22.51 -7.81
CA LEU A 204 -4.57 22.06 -8.35
C LEU A 204 -5.03 20.74 -7.72
N GLY A 205 -4.10 19.84 -7.42
CA GLY A 205 -4.39 18.58 -6.75
C GLY A 205 -3.17 18.03 -6.04
N THR A 206 -3.41 17.34 -4.92
CA THR A 206 -2.36 16.82 -4.05
C THR A 206 -2.72 15.43 -3.55
N LYS A 207 -1.70 14.58 -3.36
CA LYS A 207 -1.79 13.34 -2.58
C LYS A 207 -0.80 13.40 -1.43
N TRP A 208 -1.22 12.93 -0.27
CA TRP A 208 -0.41 12.87 0.96
C TRP A 208 -0.15 11.42 1.36
N GLY A 209 0.91 11.22 2.15
CA GLY A 209 1.23 9.95 2.80
C GLY A 209 1.90 10.16 4.14
N TRP A 210 1.50 9.37 5.13
CA TRP A 210 2.03 9.38 6.50
C TRP A 210 2.18 7.94 7.02
N SER A 211 3.08 7.75 7.97
CA SER A 211 3.16 6.50 8.74
C SER A 211 2.16 6.52 9.90
N ASN A 212 1.79 5.34 10.42
CA ASN A 212 0.83 5.22 11.53
C ASN A 212 1.27 5.94 12.81
N ASP A 213 2.58 6.04 13.04
CA ASP A 213 3.18 6.77 14.17
C ASP A 213 3.45 8.25 13.85
N LEU A 214 3.09 8.71 12.64
CA LEU A 214 3.28 10.06 12.11
C LEU A 214 4.75 10.51 12.04
N ALA A 215 5.70 9.58 12.13
CA ALA A 215 7.13 9.86 12.06
C ALA A 215 7.66 10.03 10.63
N LEU A 216 6.88 9.63 9.63
CA LEU A 216 7.18 9.82 8.21
C LEU A 216 6.03 10.58 7.56
N ASN A 217 6.36 11.58 6.75
CA ASN A 217 5.38 12.39 6.02
C ASN A 217 5.85 12.68 4.60
N SER A 218 4.92 12.62 3.65
CA SER A 218 5.16 12.90 2.24
C SER A 218 3.94 13.53 1.59
N SER A 219 4.16 14.25 0.50
CA SER A 219 3.10 14.86 -0.30
C SER A 219 3.58 15.10 -1.73
N ALA A 220 2.68 15.00 -2.69
CA ALA A 220 2.93 15.28 -4.10
C ALA A 220 1.80 16.10 -4.69
N THR A 221 2.14 17.20 -5.37
CA THR A 221 1.22 18.18 -5.92
C THR A 221 1.51 18.41 -7.39
N PHE A 222 0.46 18.60 -8.18
CA PHE A 222 0.55 19.23 -9.49
C PHE A 222 -0.19 20.57 -9.51
N GLY A 223 0.31 21.50 -10.31
CA GLY A 223 -0.37 22.73 -10.72
C GLY A 223 -0.40 22.83 -12.24
N GLU A 224 -0.84 23.98 -12.78
CA GLU A 224 -0.88 24.18 -14.25
C GLU A 224 0.52 24.06 -14.89
N ASP A 225 1.55 24.57 -14.20
CA ASP A 225 2.89 24.74 -14.76
C ASP A 225 3.97 23.98 -13.98
N PHE A 226 3.60 23.17 -12.98
CA PHE A 226 4.58 22.48 -12.13
C PHE A 226 4.09 21.14 -11.60
N VAL A 227 5.05 20.28 -11.27
CA VAL A 227 4.85 19.09 -10.43
C VAL A 227 5.93 19.06 -9.36
N VAL A 228 5.56 18.67 -8.15
CA VAL A 228 6.46 18.64 -7.01
C VAL A 228 6.08 17.52 -6.05
N ALA A 229 7.08 16.82 -5.54
CA ALA A 229 6.91 15.84 -4.47
C ALA A 229 7.96 16.08 -3.38
N ALA A 230 7.59 15.84 -2.14
CA ALA A 230 8.47 15.96 -0.99
C ALA A 230 8.21 14.85 0.03
N ALA A 231 9.25 14.45 0.75
CA ALA A 231 9.16 13.47 1.83
C ALA A 231 10.17 13.78 2.95
N VAL A 232 9.79 13.51 4.20
CA VAL A 232 10.64 13.68 5.39
C VAL A 232 10.45 12.52 6.36
N THR A 233 11.53 12.23 7.09
CA THR A 233 11.41 11.61 8.43
C THR A 233 11.16 12.75 9.40
N GLY A 234 9.91 12.96 9.74
CA GLY A 234 9.40 14.10 10.50
C GLY A 234 7.89 14.24 10.36
N SER A 235 7.36 15.26 11.01
CA SER A 235 5.94 15.62 11.03
C SER A 235 5.47 16.28 9.72
N ALA A 236 4.15 16.46 9.60
CA ALA A 236 3.55 17.27 8.54
C ALA A 236 4.07 18.73 8.53
N ASP A 237 4.36 19.29 9.71
CA ASP A 237 4.96 20.62 9.85
C ASP A 237 6.40 20.65 9.33
N ASP A 238 7.19 19.61 9.63
CA ASP A 238 8.56 19.49 9.10
C ASP A 238 8.57 19.39 7.57
N LEU A 239 7.62 18.65 7.01
CA LEU A 239 7.45 18.56 5.55
C LEU A 239 7.09 19.93 4.95
N THR A 240 6.18 20.65 5.60
CA THR A 240 5.77 21.99 5.17
C THR A 240 6.94 22.97 5.25
N ALA A 241 7.73 22.92 6.33
CA ALA A 241 8.92 23.74 6.51
C ALA A 241 10.00 23.45 5.45
N LEU A 242 10.19 22.17 5.09
CA LEU A 242 11.07 21.76 3.99
C LEU A 242 10.63 22.41 2.68
N VAL A 243 9.35 22.29 2.33
CA VAL A 243 8.80 22.83 1.07
C VAL A 243 8.99 24.35 1.00
N ARG A 244 8.64 25.08 2.08
CA ARG A 244 8.87 26.53 2.15
C ARG A 244 10.34 26.90 1.96
N THR A 245 11.23 26.19 2.64
CA THR A 245 12.66 26.48 2.60
C THR A 245 13.26 26.21 1.23
N GLN A 246 12.98 25.05 0.63
CA GLN A 246 13.56 24.62 -0.64
C GLN A 246 13.02 25.43 -1.83
N LEU A 247 11.72 25.78 -1.80
CA LEU A 247 11.08 26.54 -2.86
C LEU A 247 11.04 28.05 -2.61
N ARG A 248 11.56 28.51 -1.46
CA ARG A 248 11.58 29.92 -1.04
C ARG A 248 10.18 30.54 -1.03
N LEU A 249 9.25 29.85 -0.39
CA LEU A 249 7.91 30.36 -0.12
C LEU A 249 7.97 31.09 1.22
N ASP A 250 7.68 32.39 1.20
CA ASP A 250 7.67 33.26 2.39
C ASP A 250 6.41 33.07 3.24
#